data_AF-A0A183NTK2-F1
#
_entry.id   AF-A0A183NTK2-F1
#
_cell.length_a   1.000
_cell.length_b   1.000
_cell.length_c   1.000
_cell.angle_alpha   90.00
_cell.angle_beta   90.00
_cell.angle_gamma   90.00
#
_symmetry.space_group_name_H-M   'P 1'
#
loop_
_entity.id
_entity.type
_entity.pdbx_description
1 polymer ?
#
loop_
_entity_poly.entity_id
_entity_poly.type
_entity_poly.pdbx_seq_one_letter_code
_entity_poly.pdbx_strand_id
1 'polypeptide(L)'
;MVRIKNRYLVCFISIQPQNSNSFIPGYPGCQKEDTAAMRLSESDLLAMIKQNITLTHGSLGVGKCMSRFRVIHWCPASGLLIIRCLRSMSVYVQTALSLVTHLDLNGQKRKSVIDIYHTSGTVRGCQKFLVMFYSHNLFSRPEQLFRTALSIAVERNMISPYPPYINEES
;
A
#
# COMPACT_ATOMS: atom_id res chain seq x y z
N MET A 1 1.05 20.54 26.96
CA MET A 1 1.08 19.05 26.93
C MET A 1 1.77 18.59 25.65
N VAL A 2 2.93 17.94 25.75
CA VAL A 2 3.72 17.48 24.58
C VAL A 2 3.33 16.02 24.28
N ARG A 3 2.99 15.72 23.02
CA ARG A 3 2.68 14.35 22.57
C ARG A 3 3.46 14.00 21.32
N ILE A 4 3.84 12.73 21.17
CA ILE A 4 4.45 12.21 19.95
C ILE A 4 3.42 12.29 18.81
N LYS A 5 3.84 12.83 17.65
CA LYS A 5 2.99 12.99 16.47
C LYS A 5 3.36 11.93 15.43
N ASN A 6 2.39 11.11 15.04
CA ASN A 6 2.52 10.14 13.96
C ASN A 6 1.91 10.65 12.66
N ARG A 7 2.29 10.03 11.55
CA ARG A 7 1.66 10.15 10.24
C ARG A 7 1.27 8.76 9.75
N TYR A 8 0.15 8.73 9.03
CA TYR A 8 -0.38 7.54 8.37
C TYR A 8 -0.27 7.76 6.87
N LEU A 9 0.40 6.85 6.18
CA LEU A 9 0.54 6.84 4.74
C LEU A 9 -0.45 5.82 4.18
N VAL A 10 -1.29 6.26 3.26
CA VAL A 10 -2.17 5.39 2.48
C VAL A 10 -1.49 5.16 1.15
N CYS A 11 -1.10 3.92 0.93
CA CYS A 11 -0.35 3.48 -0.24
C CYS A 11 -1.13 2.39 -0.98
N PHE A 12 -0.90 2.29 -2.28
CA PHE A 12 -1.32 1.16 -3.08
C PHE A 12 -0.12 0.50 -3.72
N ILE A 13 -0.07 -0.83 -3.66
CA ILE A 13 0.99 -1.64 -4.25
C ILE A 13 0.47 -2.29 -5.53
N SER A 14 1.21 -2.10 -6.61
CA SER A 14 1.04 -2.84 -7.87
C SER A 14 2.19 -3.82 -8.03
N ILE A 15 1.88 -5.10 -8.21
CA ILE A 15 2.86 -6.18 -8.38
C ILE A 15 2.71 -6.78 -9.77
N GLN A 16 3.82 -7.02 -10.45
CA GLN A 16 3.83 -7.72 -11.73
C GLN A 16 3.30 -9.16 -11.56
N PRO A 17 2.30 -9.58 -12.34
CA PRO A 17 1.79 -10.94 -12.30
C PRO A 17 2.84 -11.95 -12.77
N GLN A 18 2.80 -13.16 -12.20
CA GLN A 18 3.77 -14.23 -12.48
C GLN A 18 3.91 -14.60 -13.98
N ASN A 19 2.80 -14.61 -14.72
CA ASN A 19 2.75 -15.14 -16.09
C ASN A 19 2.73 -14.05 -17.18
N SER A 20 2.90 -12.78 -16.80
CA SER A 20 2.82 -11.66 -17.74
C SER A 20 4.08 -10.81 -17.71
N ASN A 21 4.69 -10.61 -18.87
CA ASN A 21 5.77 -9.64 -19.05
C ASN A 21 5.26 -8.19 -19.08
N SER A 22 3.95 -7.98 -19.26
CA SER A 22 3.32 -6.67 -19.15
C SER A 22 3.18 -6.28 -17.67
N PHE A 23 3.88 -5.22 -17.28
CA PHE A 23 3.65 -4.53 -16.02
C PHE A 23 2.88 -3.25 -16.32
N ILE A 24 1.60 -3.21 -15.92
CA ILE A 24 0.78 -2.01 -16.05
C ILE A 24 0.68 -1.40 -14.64
N PRO A 25 1.46 -0.35 -14.35
CA PRO A 25 1.32 0.38 -13.10
C PRO A 25 -0.08 1.00 -13.02
N GLY A 26 -0.71 0.95 -11.84
CA GLY A 26 -2.07 1.48 -11.63
C GLY A 26 -3.18 0.43 -11.53
N TYR A 27 -2.85 -0.87 -11.52
CA TYR A 27 -3.75 -1.90 -10.96
C TYR A 27 -3.36 -2.11 -9.49
N PRO A 28 -4.08 -1.49 -8.52
CA PRO A 28 -3.80 -1.75 -7.12
C PRO A 28 -4.33 -3.14 -6.79
N GLY A 29 -3.44 -4.01 -6.33
CA GLY A 29 -3.77 -5.37 -5.91
C GLY A 29 -3.13 -6.50 -6.71
N CYS A 30 -3.11 -7.66 -6.08
CA CYS A 30 -2.57 -8.89 -6.62
C CYS A 30 -3.65 -9.62 -7.42
N GLN A 31 -3.27 -10.23 -8.54
CA GLN A 31 -4.18 -11.11 -9.27
C GLN A 31 -4.52 -12.34 -8.41
N LYS A 32 -5.78 -12.82 -8.47
CA LYS A 32 -6.26 -13.94 -7.62
C LYS A 32 -5.54 -15.25 -7.94
N GLU A 33 -5.19 -15.44 -9.21
CA GLU A 33 -4.37 -16.53 -9.73
C GLU A 33 -2.94 -16.51 -9.16
N ASP A 34 -2.47 -15.36 -8.68
CA ASP A 34 -1.13 -15.20 -8.13
C ASP A 34 -1.09 -15.51 -6.63
N THR A 35 -1.04 -16.80 -6.30
CA THR A 35 -1.04 -17.27 -4.92
C THR A 35 0.15 -16.76 -4.11
N ALA A 36 1.30 -16.49 -4.75
CA ALA A 36 2.48 -15.96 -4.07
C ALA A 36 2.26 -14.51 -3.63
N ALA A 37 1.75 -13.66 -4.54
CA ALA A 37 1.45 -12.27 -4.22
C ALA A 37 0.28 -12.15 -3.21
N MET A 38 -0.72 -13.03 -3.31
CA MET A 38 -1.85 -13.09 -2.36
C MET A 38 -1.46 -13.52 -0.93
N ARG A 39 -0.37 -14.27 -0.77
CA ARG A 39 0.14 -14.73 0.53
C ARG A 39 1.10 -13.75 1.21
N LEU A 40 1.38 -12.61 0.56
CA LEU A 40 2.30 -11.62 1.10
C LEU A 40 1.83 -11.13 2.47
N SER A 41 2.66 -11.28 3.50
CA SER A 41 2.32 -10.91 4.87
C SER A 41 2.77 -9.50 5.22
N GLU A 42 2.21 -8.95 6.31
CA GLU A 42 2.66 -7.66 6.86
C GLU A 42 4.13 -7.68 7.30
N SER A 43 4.62 -8.83 7.79
CA SER A 43 6.03 -9.01 8.16
C SER A 43 6.95 -8.96 6.96
N ASP A 44 6.55 -9.55 5.82
CA ASP A 44 7.35 -9.51 4.59
C ASP A 44 7.45 -8.08 4.06
N LEU A 45 6.32 -7.35 4.09
CA LEU A 45 6.29 -5.93 3.73
C LEU A 45 7.16 -5.10 4.66
N LEU A 46 7.11 -5.34 5.97
CA LEU A 46 7.96 -4.65 6.94
C LEU A 46 9.45 -4.90 6.65
N ALA A 47 9.83 -6.14 6.37
CA ALA A 47 11.20 -6.52 6.05
C ALA A 47 11.68 -5.86 4.75
N MET A 48 10.85 -5.89 3.71
CA MET A 48 11.11 -5.24 2.42
C MET A 48 11.28 -3.73 2.59
N ILE A 49 10.41 -3.06 3.34
CA ILE A 49 10.48 -1.61 3.55
C ILE A 49 11.71 -1.24 4.36
N LYS A 50 12.05 -2.04 5.38
CA LYS A 50 13.30 -1.88 6.14
C LYS A 50 14.53 -2.01 5.25
N GLN A 51 14.57 -3.02 4.37
CA GLN A 51 15.65 -3.19 3.42
C GLN A 51 15.77 -2.00 2.47
N ASN A 52 14.66 -1.51 1.91
CA ASN A 52 14.67 -0.35 1.04
C ASN A 52 15.12 0.92 1.76
N ILE A 53 14.66 1.16 2.99
CA ILE A 53 15.16 2.28 3.81
C ILE A 53 16.65 2.14 4.10
N THR A 54 17.16 0.91 4.29
CA THR A 54 18.60 0.65 4.46
C THR A 54 19.37 1.04 3.21
N LEU A 55 18.86 0.71 2.02
CA LEU A 55 19.47 1.03 0.74
C LEU A 55 19.44 2.53 0.45
N THR A 56 18.33 3.21 0.76
CA THR A 56 18.17 4.64 0.45
C THR A 56 18.85 5.56 1.48
N HIS A 57 18.74 5.24 2.76
CA HIS A 57 19.08 6.16 3.86
C HIS A 57 20.15 5.61 4.83
N GLY A 58 20.67 4.41 4.58
CA GLY A 58 21.69 3.77 5.41
C GLY A 58 21.19 3.34 6.79
N SER A 59 22.12 2.87 7.63
CA SER A 59 21.83 2.35 8.98
C SER A 59 21.22 3.39 9.92
N LEU A 60 21.68 4.64 9.85
CA LEU A 60 21.13 5.74 10.64
C LEU A 60 19.68 6.06 10.25
N GLY A 61 19.38 6.05 8.95
CA GLY A 61 18.04 6.26 8.43
C GLY A 61 17.08 5.17 8.91
N VAL A 62 17.52 3.91 8.88
CA VAL A 62 16.76 2.77 9.41
C VAL A 62 16.43 2.96 10.88
N GLY A 63 17.42 3.29 11.73
CA GLY A 63 17.18 3.49 13.15
C GLY A 63 16.13 4.57 13.44
N LYS A 64 16.20 5.70 12.71
CA LYS A 64 15.24 6.79 12.84
C LYS A 64 13.85 6.43 12.32
N CYS A 65 13.75 5.87 11.12
CA CYS A 65 12.49 5.54 10.47
C CYS A 65 11.77 4.39 11.19
N MET A 66 12.49 3.35 11.59
CA MET A 66 11.91 2.13 12.18
C MET A 66 11.46 2.28 13.62
N SER A 67 11.91 3.32 14.35
CA SER A 67 11.60 3.52 15.79
C SER A 67 10.12 3.38 16.15
N ARG A 68 9.21 3.93 15.33
CA ARG A 68 7.75 3.75 15.50
C ARG A 68 7.03 3.37 14.21
N PHE A 69 7.77 2.79 13.26
CA PHE A 69 7.19 2.29 12.02
C PHE A 69 6.30 1.09 12.31
N ARG A 70 5.11 1.05 11.71
CA ARG A 70 4.20 -0.11 11.80
C ARG A 70 3.36 -0.21 10.54
N VAL A 71 3.22 -1.42 10.00
CA VAL A 71 2.16 -1.75 9.03
C VAL A 71 0.86 -1.88 9.82
N ILE A 72 -0.12 -1.05 9.50
CA ILE A 72 -1.42 -0.99 10.18
C ILE A 72 -2.43 -1.88 9.48
N HIS A 73 -2.38 -1.91 8.15
CA HIS A 73 -3.28 -2.70 7.35
C HIS A 73 -2.62 -3.07 6.02
N TRP A 74 -2.78 -4.32 5.63
CA TRP A 74 -2.43 -4.81 4.31
C TRP A 74 -3.58 -5.63 3.74
N CYS A 75 -3.95 -5.35 2.49
CA CYS A 75 -4.93 -6.13 1.75
C CYS A 75 -4.35 -6.52 0.38
N PRO A 76 -3.93 -7.77 0.17
CA PRO A 76 -3.36 -8.22 -1.11
C PRO A 76 -4.30 -8.03 -2.30
N ALA A 77 -5.61 -8.28 -2.11
CA ALA A 77 -6.60 -8.21 -3.19
C ALA A 77 -6.78 -6.78 -3.74
N SER A 78 -6.68 -5.77 -2.88
CA SER A 78 -6.78 -4.36 -3.25
C SER A 78 -5.44 -3.66 -3.38
N GLY A 79 -4.36 -4.30 -2.94
CA GLY A 79 -3.03 -3.69 -2.84
C GLY A 79 -2.97 -2.57 -1.81
N LEU A 80 -4.00 -2.39 -0.97
CA LEU A 80 -4.07 -1.32 0.02
C LEU A 80 -3.07 -1.60 1.15
N LEU A 81 -2.14 -0.66 1.32
CA LEU A 81 -1.15 -0.67 2.39
C LEU A 81 -1.28 0.61 3.21
N ILE A 82 -1.53 0.47 4.51
CA ILE A 82 -1.55 1.59 5.44
C ILE A 82 -0.37 1.45 6.40
N ILE A 83 0.47 2.47 6.43
CA ILE A 83 1.66 2.49 7.29
C ILE A 83 1.56 3.65 8.27
N ARG A 84 1.96 3.40 9.52
CA ARG A 84 2.21 4.44 10.52
C ARG A 84 3.70 4.69 10.65
N CYS A 85 4.11 5.96 10.66
CA CYS A 85 5.47 6.38 10.95
C CYS A 85 5.50 7.67 11.79
N LEU A 86 6.67 8.05 12.30
CA LEU A 86 6.85 9.33 12.98
C LEU A 86 6.67 10.49 12.00
N ARG A 87 6.04 11.59 12.45
CA ARG A 87 5.84 12.78 11.60
C ARG A 87 7.14 13.34 11.05
N SER A 88 8.22 13.32 11.83
CA SER A 88 9.54 13.79 11.40
C SER A 88 10.18 12.89 10.35
N MET A 89 9.78 11.62 10.27
CA MET A 89 10.37 10.62 9.38
C MET A 89 9.48 10.29 8.17
N SER A 90 8.31 10.91 8.06
CA SER A 90 7.35 10.56 7.00
C SER A 90 7.91 10.78 5.60
N VAL A 91 8.68 11.85 5.39
CA VAL A 91 9.31 12.13 4.08
C VAL A 91 10.35 11.07 3.73
N TYR A 92 11.19 10.65 4.68
CA TYR A 92 12.19 9.58 4.47
C TYR A 92 11.54 8.24 4.13
N VAL A 93 10.43 7.92 4.80
CA VAL A 93 9.65 6.71 4.49
C VAL A 93 9.03 6.83 3.10
N GLN A 94 8.43 7.97 2.76
CA GLN A 94 7.82 8.19 1.44
C GLN A 94 8.86 8.04 0.32
N THR A 95 10.03 8.66 0.44
CA THR A 95 11.08 8.55 -0.58
C THR A 95 11.60 7.12 -0.73
N ALA A 96 11.77 6.38 0.38
CA ALA A 96 12.18 4.99 0.32
C ALA A 96 11.11 4.09 -0.33
N LEU A 97 9.82 4.36 -0.09
CA LEU A 97 8.72 3.61 -0.71
C LEU A 97 8.62 3.88 -2.22
N SER A 98 8.77 5.13 -2.66
CA SER A 98 8.73 5.48 -4.08
C SER A 98 9.89 4.90 -4.89
N LEU A 99 11.00 4.53 -4.24
CA LEU A 99 12.16 3.92 -4.89
C LEU A 99 12.09 2.38 -4.94
N VAL A 100 11.03 1.77 -4.41
CA VAL A 100 10.83 0.33 -4.50
C VAL A 100 10.51 -0.04 -5.95
N THR A 101 11.36 -0.87 -6.55
CA THR A 101 11.22 -1.35 -7.93
C THR A 101 10.93 -2.84 -8.01
N HIS A 102 11.31 -3.59 -6.98
CA HIS A 102 11.16 -5.05 -6.93
C HIS A 102 10.75 -5.54 -5.55
N LEU A 103 9.99 -6.63 -5.54
CA LEU A 103 9.57 -7.35 -4.35
C LEU A 103 9.92 -8.83 -4.52
N ASP A 104 10.46 -9.45 -3.47
CA ASP A 104 10.79 -10.87 -3.46
C ASP A 104 9.57 -11.69 -3.00
N LEU A 105 9.05 -12.52 -3.91
CA LEU A 105 7.93 -13.41 -3.66
C LEU A 105 8.40 -14.85 -3.80
N ASN A 106 8.65 -15.51 -2.66
CA ASN A 106 9.10 -16.90 -2.60
C ASN A 106 10.36 -17.19 -3.46
N GLY A 107 11.34 -16.27 -3.45
CA GLY A 107 12.59 -16.40 -4.20
C GLY A 107 12.52 -15.87 -5.64
N GLN A 108 11.38 -15.33 -6.07
CA GLN A 108 11.23 -14.66 -7.36
C GLN A 108 11.13 -13.15 -7.18
N LYS A 109 12.10 -12.41 -7.74
CA LYS A 109 12.05 -10.94 -7.81
C LYS A 109 11.02 -10.51 -8.85
N ARG A 110 9.91 -9.94 -8.39
CA ARG A 110 8.86 -9.38 -9.25
C ARG A 110 8.95 -7.86 -9.28
N LYS A 111 8.69 -7.24 -10.43
CA LYS A 111 8.58 -5.78 -10.49
C LYS A 111 7.39 -5.32 -9.66
N SER A 112 7.57 -4.25 -8.91
CA SER A 112 6.54 -3.70 -8.04
C SER A 112 6.69 -2.20 -7.93
N VAL A 113 5.57 -1.49 -7.80
CA VAL A 113 5.53 -0.05 -7.55
C VAL A 113 4.65 0.20 -6.34
N ILE A 114 5.08 1.13 -5.48
CA ILE A 114 4.32 1.57 -4.32
C ILE A 114 3.97 3.04 -4.51
N ASP A 115 2.69 3.29 -4.75
CA ASP A 115 2.15 4.63 -4.94
C ASP A 115 1.57 5.16 -3.63
N ILE A 116 1.97 6.36 -3.22
CA ILE A 116 1.48 7.01 -2.01
C ILE A 116 0.39 8.00 -2.41
N TYR A 117 -0.85 7.74 -1.99
CA TYR A 117 -2.01 8.55 -2.39
C TYR A 117 -2.40 9.60 -1.35
N HIS A 118 -2.23 9.29 -0.07
CA HIS A 118 -2.64 10.19 1.00
C HIS A 118 -1.76 10.09 2.23
N THR A 119 -1.59 11.23 2.91
CA THR A 119 -0.90 11.32 4.20
C THR A 119 -1.82 11.98 5.22
N SER A 120 -2.14 11.26 6.30
CA SER A 120 -3.01 11.74 7.38
C SER A 120 -2.27 11.82 8.72
N GLY A 121 -2.79 12.64 9.64
CA GLY A 121 -2.38 12.62 11.05
C GLY A 121 -3.17 11.64 11.93
N THR A 122 -4.31 11.14 11.45
CA THR A 122 -5.24 10.30 12.22
C THR A 122 -5.78 9.16 11.36
N VAL A 123 -6.14 8.04 12.02
CA VAL A 123 -6.78 6.89 11.37
C VAL A 123 -8.11 7.30 10.72
N ARG A 124 -8.92 8.10 11.41
CA ARG A 124 -10.19 8.64 10.89
C ARG A 124 -10.01 9.47 9.60
N GLY A 125 -8.90 10.22 9.50
CA GLY A 125 -8.57 10.93 8.26
C GLY A 125 -8.26 9.98 7.10
N CYS A 126 -7.55 8.87 7.36
CA CYS A 126 -7.32 7.83 6.37
C CYS A 126 -8.62 7.16 5.92
N GLN A 127 -9.49 6.78 6.85
CA GLN A 127 -10.79 6.18 6.54
C GLN A 127 -11.64 7.11 5.68
N LYS A 128 -11.76 8.40 6.05
CA LYS A 128 -12.51 9.38 5.26
C LYS A 128 -11.96 9.50 3.84
N PHE A 129 -10.63 9.55 3.70
CA PHE A 129 -9.98 9.52 2.40
C PHE A 129 -10.32 8.24 1.62
N LEU A 130 -10.23 7.07 2.24
CA LEU A 130 -10.52 5.79 1.58
C LEU A 130 -11.97 5.72 1.11
N VAL A 131 -12.94 6.10 1.94
CA VAL A 131 -14.35 6.14 1.54
C VAL A 131 -14.53 7.02 0.30
N MET A 132 -14.00 8.25 0.33
CA MET A 132 -14.08 9.16 -0.83
C MET A 132 -13.38 8.58 -2.06
N PHE A 133 -12.20 7.98 -1.89
CA PHE A 133 -11.41 7.40 -2.98
C PHE A 133 -12.13 6.21 -3.63
N TYR A 134 -12.62 5.25 -2.84
CA TYR A 134 -13.35 4.09 -3.35
C TYR A 134 -14.69 4.52 -3.98
N SER A 135 -15.46 5.39 -3.32
CA SER A 135 -16.72 5.88 -3.89
C SER A 135 -16.50 6.59 -5.24
N HIS A 136 -15.44 7.40 -5.36
CA HIS A 136 -15.12 8.05 -6.63
C HIS A 136 -14.71 7.05 -7.72
N ASN A 137 -13.85 6.07 -7.39
CA ASN A 137 -13.38 5.07 -8.36
C ASN A 137 -14.44 4.04 -8.78
N LEU A 138 -15.42 3.76 -7.91
CA LEU A 138 -16.49 2.80 -8.17
C LEU A 138 -17.72 3.45 -8.85
N PHE A 139 -18.12 4.65 -8.41
CA PHE A 139 -19.40 5.23 -8.82
C PHE A 139 -19.29 6.47 -9.72
N SER A 140 -18.18 7.22 -9.69
CA SER A 140 -18.06 8.46 -10.47
C SER A 140 -17.65 8.26 -11.94
N ARG A 141 -17.38 7.03 -12.39
CA ARG A 141 -16.96 6.73 -13.79
C ARG A 141 -17.81 5.66 -14.48
N PRO A 142 -19.13 5.87 -14.69
CA PRO A 142 -19.96 4.91 -15.39
C PRO A 142 -19.77 4.89 -16.92
N GLU A 143 -19.25 5.96 -17.55
CA GLU A 143 -19.32 6.12 -19.02
C GLU A 143 -17.99 6.15 -19.81
N GLN A 144 -16.82 6.03 -19.18
CA GLN A 144 -15.57 5.98 -19.95
C GLN A 144 -15.19 4.54 -20.30
N LEU A 145 -14.75 4.34 -21.55
CA LEU A 145 -14.23 3.11 -22.17
C LEU A 145 -13.16 2.36 -21.33
N PHE A 146 -12.66 2.97 -20.25
CA PHE A 146 -11.63 2.45 -19.34
C PHE A 146 -12.22 2.12 -17.97
N ARG A 147 -12.34 0.83 -17.66
CA ARG A 147 -12.69 0.34 -16.32
C ARG A 147 -11.57 0.62 -15.33
N THR A 148 -11.89 1.07 -14.12
CA THR A 148 -10.87 1.21 -13.06
C THR A 148 -10.48 -0.17 -12.56
N ALA A 149 -9.22 -0.32 -12.14
CA ALA A 149 -8.75 -1.57 -11.59
C ALA A 149 -9.53 -2.02 -10.34
N LEU A 150 -10.02 -1.06 -9.53
CA LEU A 150 -10.90 -1.34 -8.41
C LEU A 150 -12.29 -1.84 -8.85
N SER A 151 -12.89 -1.26 -9.90
CA SER A 151 -14.19 -1.74 -10.40
C SER A 151 -14.08 -3.17 -10.95
N ILE A 152 -12.98 -3.49 -11.65
CA ILE A 152 -12.68 -4.85 -12.11
C ILE A 152 -12.53 -5.83 -10.94
N ALA A 153 -11.82 -5.43 -9.88
CA ALA A 153 -11.63 -6.27 -8.71
C ALA A 153 -12.94 -6.55 -7.96
N VAL A 154 -13.84 -5.56 -7.88
CA VAL A 154 -15.20 -5.75 -7.33
C VAL A 154 -16.03 -6.68 -8.21
N GLU A 155 -16.05 -6.50 -9.54
CA GLU A 155 -16.75 -7.40 -10.48
C GLU A 155 -16.28 -8.85 -10.36
N ARG A 156 -14.98 -9.06 -10.12
CA ARG A 156 -14.38 -10.39 -9.91
C ARG A 156 -14.60 -10.96 -8.51
N ASN A 157 -15.40 -10.29 -7.66
CA ASN A 157 -15.63 -10.65 -6.26
C ASN A 157 -14.32 -10.81 -5.46
N MET A 158 -13.29 -10.01 -5.77
CA MET A 158 -12.01 -10.01 -5.03
C MET A 158 -12.05 -9.06 -3.82
N ILE A 159 -12.84 -7.99 -3.91
CA ILE A 159 -12.97 -6.94 -2.90
C ILE A 159 -14.47 -6.67 -2.71
N SER A 160 -14.86 -6.27 -1.50
CA SER A 160 -16.22 -5.81 -1.22
C SER A 160 -16.60 -4.64 -2.15
N PRO A 161 -17.85 -4.58 -2.66
CA PRO A 161 -18.35 -3.40 -3.39
C PRO A 161 -18.46 -2.16 -2.48
N TYR A 162 -18.35 -2.34 -1.17
CA TYR A 162 -18.38 -1.29 -0.17
C TYR A 162 -16.98 -0.93 0.31
N PRO A 163 -16.72 0.36 0.62
CA PRO A 163 -15.42 0.79 1.12
C PRO A 163 -15.04 0.05 2.42
N PRO A 164 -13.74 -0.23 2.64
CA PRO A 164 -13.29 -0.98 3.80
C PRO A 164 -13.56 -0.23 5.11
N TYR A 165 -14.17 -0.91 6.07
CA TYR A 165 -14.24 -0.45 7.46
C TYR A 165 -12.93 -0.81 8.17
N ILE A 166 -12.18 0.21 8.59
CA ILE A 166 -11.01 0.00 9.45
C ILE A 166 -11.53 0.04 10.89
N ASN A 167 -11.51 -1.08 11.62
CA ASN A 167 -11.92 -1.11 13.02
C ASN A 167 -11.05 -0.16 13.87
N GLU A 168 -11.69 0.58 14.79
CA GLU A 168 -11.05 1.60 15.63
C GLU A 168 -10.25 1.04 16.82
N GLU A 169 -10.25 -0.29 17.02
CA GLU A 169 -9.62 -0.94 18.16
C GLU A 169 -8.19 -1.43 17.84
N SER A 170 -7.19 -0.54 17.91
CA SER A 170 -5.79 -0.89 18.24
C SER A 170 -4.94 0.28 18.73
#